data_AF-A0A9E1JGY7-F1
#
_entry.id   AF-A0A9E1JGY7-F1
#
_cell.length_a   1.000
_cell.length_b   1.000
_cell.length_c   1.000
_cell.angle_alpha   90.00
_cell.angle_beta   90.00
_cell.angle_gamma   90.00
#
_symmetry.space_group_name_H-M   'P 1'
#
loop_
_entity.id
_entity.type
_entity.pdbx_description
1 polymer ?
#
loop_
_entity_poly.entity_id
_entity_poly.type
_entity_poly.pdbx_seq_one_letter_code
_entity_poly.pdbx_strand_id
1 'polypeptide(L)'
;MTENLIFLGQIPRTNDFEGITSFGRKDGSNEADRVIEDSALVYKTSKGLVIITGCSHAGICNIIEYARKVCKDQTILDVIGGFHLLNPSKRQLEGTISYFKDLCPNSVYAGHCTDLASKIALSRVVNIKEVGVGLCL
;
A
#
# COMPACT_ATOMS: atom_id res chain seq x y z
N MET A 1 4.84 10.79 20.28
CA MET A 1 4.26 9.71 19.46
C MET A 1 3.60 8.73 20.41
N THR A 2 2.41 8.22 20.10
CA THR A 2 1.74 7.22 20.95
C THR A 2 2.35 5.84 20.70
N GLU A 3 2.22 4.92 21.66
CA GLU A 3 2.73 3.54 21.53
C GLU A 3 2.04 2.74 20.40
N ASN A 4 0.88 3.22 19.93
CA ASN A 4 0.09 2.58 18.90
C ASN A 4 0.47 3.02 17.48
N LEU A 5 1.25 4.08 17.31
CA LEU A 5 1.63 4.59 15.98
C LEU A 5 3.08 4.20 15.68
N ILE A 6 3.26 3.42 14.60
CA ILE A 6 4.54 2.87 14.19
C ILE A 6 4.91 3.44 12.82
N PHE A 7 6.16 3.90 12.70
CA PHE A 7 6.74 4.30 11.43
C PHE A 7 7.47 3.11 10.79
N LEU A 8 7.08 2.80 9.56
CA LEU A 8 7.78 1.88 8.69
C LEU A 8 8.73 2.68 7.81
N GLY A 9 10.03 2.54 8.03
CA GLY A 9 11.05 3.13 7.17
C GLY A 9 11.13 2.42 5.81
N GLN A 10 12.33 2.35 5.24
CA GLN A 10 12.58 1.72 3.94
C GLN A 10 11.88 0.36 3.80
N ILE A 11 10.88 0.30 2.93
CA ILE A 11 10.03 -0.88 2.71
C ILE A 11 10.77 -1.93 1.87
N PRO A 12 10.93 -3.16 2.37
CA PRO A 12 11.46 -4.28 1.57
C PRO A 12 10.51 -4.65 0.42
N ARG A 13 11.05 -4.88 -0.78
CA ARG A 13 10.28 -5.38 -1.92
C ARG A 13 10.37 -6.91 -1.95
N THR A 14 9.29 -7.57 -1.55
CA THR A 14 9.25 -9.04 -1.33
C THR A 14 8.41 -9.78 -2.37
N ASN A 15 7.62 -9.07 -3.17
CA ASN A 15 6.92 -9.62 -4.34
C ASN A 15 7.58 -9.17 -5.65
N ASP A 16 7.13 -9.77 -6.76
CA ASP A 16 7.70 -9.58 -8.10
C ASP A 16 6.78 -8.79 -9.06
N PHE A 17 5.70 -8.19 -8.54
CA PHE A 17 4.68 -7.49 -9.33
C PHE A 17 4.51 -6.02 -8.94
N GLU A 18 4.98 -5.57 -7.77
CA GLU A 18 4.99 -4.17 -7.33
C GLU A 18 6.41 -3.62 -7.17
N GLY A 19 6.55 -2.29 -7.09
CA GLY A 19 7.82 -1.63 -6.79
C GLY A 19 8.88 -1.71 -7.91
N ILE A 20 8.43 -1.97 -9.14
CA ILE A 20 9.27 -2.14 -10.34
C ILE A 20 9.51 -0.80 -11.06
N THR A 21 8.53 0.10 -11.01
CA THR A 21 8.53 1.38 -11.73
C THR A 21 9.73 2.24 -11.34
N SER A 22 10.36 2.86 -12.35
CA SER A 22 11.47 3.80 -12.18
C SER A 22 10.97 5.22 -12.41
N PHE A 23 11.37 6.16 -11.56
CA PHE A 23 10.99 7.58 -11.59
C PHE A 23 12.07 8.49 -12.17
N GLY A 24 13.06 7.88 -12.80
CA GLY A 24 14.20 8.58 -13.39
C GLY A 24 15.48 7.82 -13.09
N ARG A 25 16.55 8.56 -12.88
CA ARG A 25 17.86 8.04 -12.47
C ARG A 25 18.25 8.67 -11.15
N LYS A 26 18.93 7.91 -10.29
CA LYS A 26 19.49 8.48 -9.06
C LYS A 26 20.59 9.47 -9.40
N ASP A 27 20.68 10.54 -8.62
CA ASP A 27 21.68 11.59 -8.82
C ASP A 27 23.10 11.03 -8.91
N GLY A 28 23.88 11.52 -9.88
CA GLY A 28 25.24 11.07 -10.15
C GLY A 28 25.39 9.61 -10.62
N SER A 29 24.31 8.89 -10.94
CA SER A 29 24.38 7.50 -11.41
C SER A 29 23.45 7.19 -12.59
N ASN A 30 23.71 6.07 -13.27
CA ASN A 30 22.81 5.52 -14.28
C ASN A 30 21.78 4.53 -13.70
N GLU A 31 21.71 4.41 -12.38
CA GLU A 31 20.78 3.50 -11.72
C GLU A 31 19.35 4.05 -11.75
N ALA A 32 18.39 3.16 -11.99
CA ALA A 32 16.97 3.46 -11.90
C ALA A 32 16.61 3.97 -10.49
N ASP A 33 15.94 5.12 -10.42
CA ASP A 33 15.37 5.60 -9.16
C ASP A 33 14.04 4.90 -8.89
N ARG A 34 14.03 4.05 -7.87
CA ARG A 34 12.85 3.26 -7.48
C ARG A 34 12.22 3.76 -6.19
N VAL A 35 12.64 4.91 -5.66
CA VAL A 35 12.16 5.46 -4.38
C VAL A 35 12.34 4.42 -3.26
N ILE A 36 13.60 4.11 -2.94
CA ILE A 36 13.91 3.09 -1.93
C ILE A 36 13.52 3.54 -0.53
N GLU A 37 13.43 4.84 -0.32
CA GLU A 37 13.03 5.57 0.87
C GLU A 37 11.51 5.62 1.11
N ASP A 38 10.72 4.95 0.27
CA ASP A 38 9.28 4.82 0.48
C ASP A 38 8.99 4.29 1.89
N SER A 39 7.94 4.83 2.51
CA SER A 39 7.63 4.65 3.93
C SER A 39 6.13 4.64 4.17
N ALA A 40 5.73 4.12 5.32
CA ALA A 40 4.32 4.06 5.72
C ALA A 40 4.15 4.19 7.24
N LEU A 41 2.93 4.48 7.66
CA LEU A 41 2.53 4.47 9.05
C LEU A 41 1.60 3.29 9.32
N VAL A 42 1.68 2.75 10.53
CA VAL A 42 0.76 1.73 11.03
C VAL A 42 0.17 2.21 12.35
N TYR A 43 -1.15 2.19 12.44
CA TYR A 43 -1.85 2.39 13.70
C TYR A 43 -2.35 1.05 14.24
N LYS A 44 -1.88 0.67 15.42
CA LYS A 44 -2.28 -0.55 16.11
C LYS A 44 -3.57 -0.35 16.88
N THR A 45 -4.53 -1.23 16.64
CA THR A 45 -5.78 -1.28 17.38
C THR A 45 -5.96 -2.66 18.01
N SER A 46 -6.94 -2.81 18.91
CA SER A 46 -7.33 -4.12 19.43
C SER A 46 -7.98 -5.04 18.38
N LYS A 47 -8.37 -4.50 17.22
CA LYS A 47 -9.02 -5.24 16.12
C LYS A 47 -8.06 -5.60 14.97
N GLY A 48 -6.81 -5.15 15.03
CA GLY A 48 -5.80 -5.32 13.98
C GLY A 48 -5.11 -4.02 13.59
N LEU A 49 -4.33 -4.10 12.51
CA LEU A 49 -3.49 -3.01 12.00
C LEU A 49 -4.25 -2.15 10.99
N VAL A 50 -4.17 -0.83 11.16
CA VAL A 50 -4.58 0.14 10.13
C VAL A 50 -3.32 0.63 9.42
N ILE A 51 -3.22 0.35 8.13
CA ILE A 51 -2.08 0.72 7.29
C ILE A 51 -2.37 2.08 6.65
N ILE A 52 -1.45 3.03 6.77
CA ILE A 52 -1.58 4.38 6.22
C ILE A 52 -0.36 4.65 5.35
N THR A 53 -0.59 4.91 4.06
CA THR A 53 0.47 5.09 3.06
C THR A 53 0.27 6.38 2.26
N GLY A 54 1.37 6.92 1.73
CA GLY A 54 1.34 8.01 0.76
C GLY A 54 0.90 7.50 -0.61
N CYS A 55 1.86 7.15 -1.46
CA CYS A 55 1.62 6.65 -2.83
C CYS A 55 2.00 5.18 -3.01
N SER A 56 2.73 4.55 -2.08
CA SER A 56 3.16 3.13 -2.12
C SER A 56 4.07 2.77 -3.31
N HIS A 57 5.14 3.53 -3.53
CA HIS A 57 6.11 3.24 -4.60
C HIS A 57 6.85 1.90 -4.41
N ALA A 58 7.02 1.42 -3.18
CA ALA A 58 7.55 0.10 -2.89
C ALA A 58 6.51 -1.01 -3.10
N GLY A 59 5.23 -0.68 -3.30
CA GLY A 59 4.12 -1.62 -3.42
C GLY A 59 3.29 -1.74 -2.15
N ILE A 60 1.96 -1.68 -2.28
CA ILE A 60 1.06 -1.75 -1.13
C ILE A 60 1.10 -3.13 -0.46
N CYS A 61 1.23 -4.21 -1.23
CA CYS A 61 1.37 -5.55 -0.67
C CYS A 61 2.69 -5.70 0.10
N ASN A 62 3.78 -5.11 -0.41
CA ASN A 62 5.07 -5.08 0.28
C ASN A 62 5.01 -4.29 1.60
N ILE A 63 4.30 -3.16 1.61
CA ILE A 63 4.06 -2.38 2.85
C ILE A 63 3.30 -3.22 3.88
N ILE A 64 2.25 -3.92 3.46
CA ILE A 64 1.42 -4.74 4.36
C ILE A 64 2.24 -5.89 4.96
N GLU A 65 3.05 -6.59 4.15
CA GLU A 65 3.91 -7.66 4.66
C GLU A 65 4.97 -7.13 5.64
N TYR A 66 5.53 -5.96 5.38
CA TYR A 66 6.47 -5.33 6.31
C TYR A 66 5.78 -4.90 7.61
N ALA A 67 4.56 -4.36 7.53
CA ALA A 67 3.76 -4.02 8.70
C ALA A 67 3.48 -5.23 9.58
N ARG A 68 3.07 -6.36 8.99
CA ARG A 68 2.85 -7.63 9.69
C ARG A 68 4.08 -8.09 10.45
N LYS A 69 5.24 -8.04 9.77
CA LYS A 69 6.53 -8.44 10.36
C LYS A 69 6.92 -7.54 11.54
N VAL A 70 6.83 -6.23 11.37
CA VAL A 70 7.24 -5.25 12.40
C VAL A 70 6.30 -5.28 13.60
N CYS A 71 4.99 -5.35 13.36
CA CYS A 71 3.98 -5.30 14.41
C CYS A 71 3.73 -6.66 15.09
N LYS A 72 4.21 -7.76 14.47
CA LYS A 72 3.94 -9.15 14.87
C LYS A 72 2.44 -9.45 14.95
N ASP A 73 1.68 -8.91 14.01
CA ASP A 73 0.23 -9.06 13.93
C ASP A 73 -0.14 -9.31 12.46
N GLN A 74 -0.94 -10.35 12.21
CA GLN A 74 -1.33 -10.76 10.87
C GLN A 74 -2.64 -10.12 10.41
N THR A 75 -3.43 -9.56 11.34
CA THR A 75 -4.76 -9.02 11.07
C THR A 75 -4.65 -7.60 10.55
N ILE A 76 -4.94 -7.42 9.26
CA ILE A 76 -5.07 -6.09 8.66
C ILE A 76 -6.52 -5.67 8.75
N LEU A 77 -6.78 -4.63 9.54
CA LEU A 77 -8.11 -4.08 9.70
C LEU A 77 -8.48 -3.25 8.47
N ASP A 78 -7.75 -2.15 8.26
CA ASP A 78 -8.03 -1.22 7.16
C ASP A 78 -6.73 -0.79 6.47
N VAL A 79 -6.84 -0.39 5.20
CA VAL A 79 -5.72 0.12 4.39
C VAL A 79 -6.12 1.45 3.76
N ILE A 80 -5.35 2.51 4.01
CA ILE A 80 -5.67 3.90 3.65
C ILE A 80 -4.50 4.52 2.89
N GLY A 81 -4.77 5.09 1.70
CA GLY A 81 -3.79 5.87 0.95
C GLY A 81 -3.76 5.57 -0.55
N GLY A 82 -2.68 5.97 -1.22
CA GLY A 82 -2.42 5.66 -2.62
C GLY A 82 -1.63 4.37 -2.79
N PHE A 83 -2.00 3.56 -3.79
CA PHE A 83 -1.43 2.21 -4.02
C PHE A 83 -0.53 2.16 -5.27
N HIS A 84 -0.24 3.32 -5.85
CA HIS A 84 0.49 3.46 -7.11
C HIS A 84 -0.09 2.63 -8.26
N LEU A 85 -1.42 2.60 -8.35
CA LEU A 85 -2.18 1.92 -9.39
C LEU A 85 -2.81 2.96 -10.32
N LEU A 86 -1.97 3.83 -10.87
CA LEU A 86 -2.33 4.75 -11.95
C LEU A 86 -1.81 4.16 -13.25
N ASN A 87 -2.72 3.67 -14.10
CA ASN A 87 -2.41 2.91 -15.31
C ASN A 87 -1.39 1.77 -15.07
N PRO A 88 -1.64 0.86 -14.10
CA PRO A 88 -0.70 -0.19 -13.75
C PRO A 88 -0.53 -1.20 -14.89
N SER A 89 0.60 -1.91 -14.89
CA SER A 89 0.73 -3.09 -15.74
C SER A 89 -0.31 -4.15 -15.35
N LYS A 90 -0.71 -4.99 -16.30
CA LYS A 90 -1.64 -6.11 -16.03
C LYS A 90 -1.13 -7.00 -14.89
N ARG A 91 0.17 -7.32 -14.88
CA ARG A 91 0.82 -8.13 -13.84
C ARG A 91 0.70 -7.50 -12.46
N GLN A 92 0.97 -6.20 -12.35
CA GLN A 92 0.85 -5.47 -11.08
C GLN A 92 -0.60 -5.50 -10.57
N LEU A 93 -1.56 -5.13 -11.43
CA LEU A 93 -2.97 -5.08 -11.03
C LEU A 93 -3.51 -6.44 -10.60
N GLU A 94 -3.24 -7.50 -11.38
CA GLU A 94 -3.69 -8.85 -11.07
C GLU A 94 -3.04 -9.40 -9.80
N GLY A 95 -1.73 -9.15 -9.60
CA GLY A 95 -1.02 -9.53 -8.37
C GLY A 95 -1.59 -8.84 -7.13
N THR A 96 -1.81 -7.52 -7.20
CA THR A 96 -2.40 -6.76 -6.10
C THR A 96 -3.84 -7.21 -5.82
N ILE A 97 -4.67 -7.48 -6.84
CA ILE A 97 -6.04 -8.00 -6.65
C ILE A 97 -6.01 -9.37 -5.98
N SER A 98 -5.14 -10.29 -6.43
CA SER A 98 -5.03 -11.61 -5.82
C SER A 98 -4.62 -11.51 -4.35
N TYR A 99 -3.65 -10.65 -4.05
CA TYR A 99 -3.20 -10.42 -2.68
C TYR A 99 -4.34 -9.89 -1.79
N PHE A 100 -5.07 -8.87 -2.24
CA PHE A 100 -6.15 -8.28 -1.47
C PHE A 100 -7.35 -9.22 -1.29
N LYS A 101 -7.59 -10.10 -2.27
CA LYS A 101 -8.61 -11.15 -2.15
C LYS A 101 -8.30 -12.10 -0.99
N ASP A 102 -7.04 -12.48 -0.82
CA ASP A 102 -6.64 -13.37 0.28
C ASP A 102 -6.51 -12.61 1.61
N LEU A 103 -6.14 -11.33 1.55
CA LEU A 103 -5.98 -10.46 2.72
C LEU A 103 -7.29 -10.23 3.49
N CYS A 104 -8.41 -10.10 2.77
CA CYS A 104 -9.75 -9.84 3.34
C CYS A 104 -9.81 -8.73 4.41
N PRO A 105 -9.28 -7.50 4.17
CA PRO A 105 -9.41 -6.40 5.13
C PRO A 105 -10.86 -5.96 5.30
N ASN A 106 -11.18 -5.32 6.42
CA ASN A 106 -12.50 -4.79 6.69
C ASN A 106 -12.89 -3.69 5.68
N SER A 107 -12.02 -2.71 5.46
CA SER A 107 -12.23 -1.65 4.47
C SER A 107 -10.92 -1.21 3.81
N VAL A 108 -11.05 -0.76 2.56
CA VAL A 108 -9.94 -0.22 1.77
C VAL A 108 -10.30 1.17 1.28
N TYR A 109 -9.46 2.15 1.62
CA TYR A 109 -9.60 3.57 1.29
C TYR A 109 -8.51 3.94 0.28
N ALA A 110 -8.65 3.44 -0.95
CA ALA A 110 -7.69 3.66 -2.02
C ALA A 110 -7.95 5.02 -2.71
N GLY A 111 -6.95 5.90 -2.74
CA GLY A 111 -7.04 7.25 -3.31
C GLY A 111 -5.73 7.75 -3.91
N HIS A 112 -5.60 9.07 -4.09
CA HIS A 112 -4.38 9.72 -4.60
C HIS A 112 -3.87 9.13 -5.93
N CYS A 113 -2.82 8.29 -5.90
CA CYS A 113 -2.22 7.62 -7.06
C CYS A 113 -2.95 6.34 -7.52
N THR A 114 -4.23 6.17 -7.17
CA THR A 114 -5.03 5.01 -7.57
C THR A 114 -6.18 5.47 -8.45
N ASP A 115 -6.18 5.06 -9.72
CA ASP A 115 -7.18 5.49 -10.68
C ASP A 115 -8.53 4.78 -10.53
N LEU A 116 -9.56 5.31 -11.20
CA LEU A 116 -10.91 4.77 -11.16
C LEU A 116 -10.98 3.31 -11.63
N ALA A 117 -10.25 2.95 -12.69
CA ALA A 117 -10.27 1.60 -13.24
C ALA A 117 -9.71 0.58 -12.22
N SER A 118 -8.63 0.94 -11.53
CA SER A 118 -8.00 0.14 -10.48
C SER A 118 -8.89 0.05 -9.25
N LYS A 119 -9.56 1.14 -8.84
CA LYS A 119 -10.58 1.10 -7.77
C LYS A 119 -11.72 0.14 -8.12
N ILE A 120 -12.25 0.19 -9.35
CA ILE A 120 -13.31 -0.73 -9.82
C ILE A 120 -12.84 -2.19 -9.84
N ALA A 121 -11.58 -2.42 -10.20
CA ALA A 121 -11.02 -3.77 -10.22
C ALA A 121 -10.86 -4.33 -8.80
N LEU A 122 -10.33 -3.53 -7.86
CA LEU A 122 -10.20 -3.88 -6.45
C LEU A 122 -11.55 -4.09 -5.76
N SER A 123 -12.58 -3.30 -6.09
CA SER A 123 -13.91 -3.40 -5.47
C SER A 123 -14.61 -4.74 -5.72
N ARG A 124 -14.08 -5.57 -6.63
CA ARG A 124 -14.55 -6.94 -6.87
C ARG A 124 -14.14 -7.92 -5.78
N VAL A 125 -13.10 -7.59 -5.02
CA VAL A 125 -12.50 -8.50 -4.01
C VAL A 125 -12.45 -7.89 -2.61
N VAL A 126 -12.59 -6.57 -2.47
CA VAL A 126 -12.58 -5.88 -1.17
C VAL A 126 -13.70 -4.86 -1.04
N ASN A 127 -14.05 -4.54 0.21
CA ASN A 127 -14.94 -3.44 0.56
C ASN A 127 -14.22 -2.09 0.38
N ILE A 128 -14.16 -1.60 -0.86
CA ILE A 128 -13.63 -0.28 -1.16
C ILE A 128 -14.57 0.82 -0.67
N LYS A 129 -14.00 1.85 -0.04
CA LYS A 129 -14.67 3.09 0.37
C LYS A 129 -14.15 4.24 -0.46
N GLU A 130 -15.03 5.19 -0.76
CA GLU A 130 -14.62 6.43 -1.42
C GLU A 130 -13.81 7.32 -0.46
N VAL A 131 -12.83 8.02 -1.03
CA VAL A 131 -11.91 8.89 -0.30
C VAL A 131 -12.00 10.29 -0.87
N GLY A 132 -12.16 11.28 0.00
CA GLY A 132 -12.23 12.68 -0.36
C GLY A 132 -11.65 13.57 0.73
N VAL A 133 -11.33 14.81 0.37
CA VAL A 133 -10.88 15.82 1.34
C VAL A 133 -11.99 16.05 2.37
N GLY A 134 -11.62 16.04 3.65
CA GLY A 134 -12.57 16.20 4.76
C GLY A 134 -13.22 14.91 5.26
N LEU A 135 -12.83 13.74 4.73
CA LEU A 135 -13.24 12.45 5.26
C LEU A 135 -12.76 12.29 6.72
N CYS A 136 -13.65 11.81 7.60
CA CYS A 136 -13.39 11.47 8.99
C CYS A 136 -13.75 10.00 9.21
N LEU A 137 -12.85 9.24 9.86
CA LEU A 137 -12.95 7.80 10.09
C LEU A 137 -12.96 7.48 11.60
#